data_AF-A0A5C8EMQ8-F1
#
_entry.id   AF-A0A5C8EMQ8-F1
#
_cell.length_a   1.000
_cell.length_b   1.000
_cell.length_c   1.000
_cell.angle_alpha   90.00
_cell.angle_beta   90.00
_cell.angle_gamma   90.00
#
_symmetry.space_group_name_H-M   'P 1'
#
loop_
_entity.id
_entity.type
_entity.pdbx_description
1 polymer ?
#
loop_
_entity_poly.entity_id
_entity_poly.type
_entity_poly.pdbx_seq_one_letter_code
_entity_poly.pdbx_strand_id
1 'polypeptide(L)'
;MTGASDYTISIESVAQMSVSLPLALGTSDFSYNQSSKDLRLSSSGLSKFQTAKDKFTETQKYAYRITFKIATSSESKNVNVIVNLIKAKLVTKTEIENIMKTVKRKSSVLISDTPSAGEIIIADSAIKDTVKFSFASANFSSSSPNFSATGTTTTSSSSATIATSKAAETLEDAINDNAEFGKYFSNFLGVESSATPKISGKDCTFTLKFKTLKSGHALSSEVAHLTTTGLTIKLTLDSKANWQ
;
A
#
# COMPACT_ATOMS: atom_id res chain seq x y z
N MET A 1 34.95 -12.22 28.55
CA MET A 1 34.66 -11.84 27.15
C MET A 1 35.63 -10.74 26.77
N THR A 2 36.69 -11.09 26.05
CA THR A 2 37.69 -10.19 25.48
C THR A 2 37.02 -9.33 24.39
N GLY A 3 37.32 -8.02 24.43
CA GLY A 3 36.62 -6.97 23.72
C GLY A 3 36.61 -7.10 22.20
N ALA A 4 35.60 -6.47 21.59
CA ALA A 4 35.50 -6.30 20.15
C ALA A 4 36.82 -5.73 19.61
N SER A 5 37.52 -6.50 18.78
CA SER A 5 38.59 -5.96 17.96
C SER A 5 38.01 -4.85 17.09
N ASP A 6 38.64 -3.67 17.09
CA ASP A 6 38.29 -2.59 16.19
C ASP A 6 38.41 -3.09 14.75
N TYR A 7 37.27 -3.32 14.09
CA TYR A 7 37.21 -3.68 12.69
C TYR A 7 36.71 -2.49 11.88
N THR A 8 37.15 -2.41 10.64
CA THR A 8 36.67 -1.44 9.65
C THR A 8 35.89 -2.19 8.58
N ILE A 9 34.82 -1.57 8.09
CA ILE A 9 34.06 -2.05 6.95
C ILE A 9 34.10 -0.98 5.85
N SER A 10 34.55 -1.37 4.67
CA SER A 10 34.61 -0.50 3.49
C SER A 10 34.06 -1.21 2.26
N ILE A 11 33.64 -0.45 1.27
CA ILE A 11 33.22 -0.99 -0.03
C ILE A 11 34.48 -1.12 -0.91
N GLU A 12 34.88 -2.36 -1.17
CA GLU A 12 36.06 -2.69 -1.97
C GLU A 12 35.77 -2.59 -3.47
N SER A 13 34.63 -3.12 -3.91
CA SER A 13 34.22 -3.06 -5.31
C SER A 13 32.71 -3.17 -5.49
N VAL A 14 32.25 -2.70 -6.65
CA VAL A 14 30.88 -2.84 -7.12
C VAL A 14 30.92 -3.44 -8.51
N ALA A 15 30.19 -4.54 -8.71
CA ALA A 15 30.10 -5.23 -9.99
C ALA A 15 28.64 -5.40 -10.41
N GLN A 16 28.38 -5.18 -11.69
CA GLN A 16 27.11 -5.52 -12.29
C GLN A 16 26.95 -7.05 -12.34
N MET A 17 25.78 -7.57 -11.96
CA MET A 17 25.50 -9.01 -12.07
C MET A 17 25.11 -9.43 -13.50
N SER A 18 24.80 -8.47 -14.38
CA SER A 18 24.53 -8.69 -15.79
C SER A 18 25.24 -7.62 -16.64
N VAL A 19 25.84 -8.03 -17.76
CA VAL A 19 26.54 -7.13 -18.70
C VAL A 19 25.60 -6.15 -19.41
N SER A 20 24.29 -6.35 -19.33
CA SER A 20 23.26 -5.51 -19.95
C SER A 20 22.62 -4.50 -19.00
N LEU A 21 23.19 -4.28 -17.80
CA LEU A 21 22.62 -3.32 -16.86
C LEU A 21 22.72 -1.88 -17.41
N PRO A 22 21.63 -1.09 -17.35
CA PRO A 22 21.55 0.23 -17.99
C PRO A 22 22.45 1.30 -17.34
N LEU A 23 23.07 1.00 -16.20
CA LEU A 23 23.84 1.96 -15.40
C LEU A 23 25.07 1.30 -14.75
N ALA A 24 26.26 1.83 -15.02
CA ALA A 24 27.47 1.46 -14.31
C ALA A 24 27.59 2.23 -13.00
N LEU A 25 27.69 1.50 -11.88
CA LEU A 25 27.91 2.06 -10.55
C LEU A 25 29.26 1.56 -10.01
N GLY A 26 30.02 2.46 -9.38
CA GLY A 26 31.28 2.17 -8.71
C GLY A 26 31.18 2.34 -7.21
N THR A 27 32.30 2.14 -6.52
CA THR A 27 32.38 2.25 -5.05
C THR A 27 31.93 3.62 -4.53
N SER A 28 32.30 4.71 -5.22
CA SER A 28 31.93 6.09 -4.85
C SER A 28 30.44 6.42 -5.02
N ASP A 29 29.69 5.59 -5.76
CA ASP A 29 28.25 5.76 -5.95
C ASP A 29 27.42 5.21 -4.78
N PHE A 30 28.10 4.60 -3.80
CA PHE A 30 27.49 4.11 -2.56
C PHE A 30 28.14 4.78 -1.35
N SER A 31 27.33 4.96 -0.32
CA SER A 31 27.77 5.40 0.99
C SER A 31 27.38 4.34 2.00
N TYR A 32 28.37 3.92 2.79
CA TYR A 32 28.16 2.99 3.90
C TYR A 32 28.55 3.67 5.21
N ASN A 33 27.65 3.64 6.19
CA ASN A 33 27.92 4.09 7.55
C ASN A 33 28.04 2.85 8.45
N GLN A 34 29.23 2.61 8.99
CA GLN A 34 29.49 1.44 9.83
C GLN A 34 28.74 1.46 11.17
N SER A 35 28.55 2.64 11.76
CA SER A 35 27.88 2.79 13.05
C SER A 35 26.39 2.46 12.96
N SER A 36 25.69 3.03 11.97
CA SER A 36 24.27 2.76 11.73
C SER A 36 24.01 1.52 10.88
N LYS A 37 25.04 0.98 10.22
CA LYS A 37 24.96 -0.12 9.25
C LYS A 37 24.11 0.22 8.02
N ASP A 38 24.03 1.50 7.68
CA ASP A 38 23.26 1.98 6.53
C ASP A 38 24.10 1.93 5.26
N LEU A 39 23.58 1.22 4.24
CA LEU A 39 24.05 1.31 2.86
C LEU A 39 23.01 2.07 2.02
N ARG A 40 23.45 3.10 1.32
CA ARG A 40 22.61 3.90 0.40
C ARG A 40 23.39 4.32 -0.83
N LEU A 41 22.69 4.72 -1.88
CA LEU A 41 23.32 5.49 -2.94
C LEU A 41 23.89 6.79 -2.35
N SER A 42 25.11 7.13 -2.74
CA SER A 42 25.69 8.45 -2.46
C SER A 42 24.99 9.51 -3.33
N SER A 43 25.30 10.79 -3.12
CA SER A 43 24.82 11.86 -4.00
C SER A 43 25.21 11.61 -5.46
N SER A 44 26.41 11.08 -5.73
CA SER A 44 26.85 10.79 -7.10
C SER A 44 26.06 9.64 -7.71
N GLY A 45 25.83 8.57 -6.94
CA GLY A 45 25.05 7.42 -7.37
C GLY A 45 23.59 7.78 -7.64
N LEU A 46 23.00 8.63 -6.80
CA LEU A 46 21.65 9.13 -6.98
C LEU A 46 21.52 9.98 -8.26
N SER A 47 22.44 10.92 -8.49
CA SER A 47 22.45 11.73 -9.73
C SER A 47 22.59 10.87 -10.98
N LYS A 48 23.47 9.86 -10.95
CA LYS A 48 23.61 8.88 -12.03
C LYS A 48 22.30 8.13 -12.30
N PHE A 49 21.64 7.66 -11.24
CA PHE A 49 20.35 6.99 -11.37
C PHE A 49 19.29 7.91 -11.95
N GLN A 50 19.18 9.15 -11.46
CA GLN A 50 18.20 10.13 -11.95
C GLN A 50 18.37 10.41 -13.45
N THR A 51 19.61 10.57 -13.93
CA THR A 51 19.92 10.75 -15.35
C THR A 51 19.58 9.51 -16.19
N ALA A 52 19.75 8.31 -15.63
CA ALA A 52 19.52 7.07 -16.35
C ALA A 52 18.11 6.47 -16.13
N LYS A 53 17.25 7.10 -15.33
CA LYS A 53 15.99 6.52 -14.81
C LYS A 53 15.04 6.01 -15.89
N ASP A 54 15.08 6.59 -17.08
CA ASP A 54 14.20 6.22 -18.20
C ASP A 54 14.70 4.97 -18.96
N LYS A 55 15.93 4.52 -18.69
CA LYS A 55 16.48 3.23 -19.16
C LYS A 55 16.06 2.04 -18.30
N PHE A 56 15.44 2.31 -17.15
CA PHE A 56 14.96 1.28 -16.23
C PHE A 56 13.48 1.01 -16.46
N THR A 57 13.12 -0.26 -16.53
CA THR A 57 11.74 -0.74 -16.47
C THR A 57 11.28 -0.71 -15.02
N GLU A 58 10.06 -0.22 -14.78
CA GLU A 58 9.50 -0.18 -13.43
C GLU A 58 9.38 -1.58 -12.82
N THR A 59 9.56 -1.68 -11.50
CA THR A 59 9.50 -2.91 -10.69
C THR A 59 10.57 -3.97 -11.00
N GLN A 60 11.27 -3.87 -12.14
CA GLN A 60 12.37 -4.76 -12.51
C GLN A 60 13.55 -4.59 -11.54
N LYS A 61 14.10 -5.73 -11.11
CA LYS A 61 15.29 -5.78 -10.26
C LYS A 61 16.55 -5.77 -11.11
N TYR A 62 17.44 -4.82 -10.82
CA TYR A 62 18.75 -4.68 -11.45
C TYR A 62 19.82 -4.95 -10.39
N ALA A 63 20.39 -6.16 -10.42
CA ALA A 63 21.24 -6.66 -9.36
C ALA A 63 22.70 -6.17 -9.49
N TYR A 64 23.26 -5.72 -8.37
CA TYR A 64 24.67 -5.36 -8.23
C TYR A 64 25.26 -6.18 -7.10
N ARG A 65 26.49 -6.67 -7.30
CA ARG A 65 27.31 -7.25 -6.24
C ARG A 65 28.17 -6.15 -5.65
N ILE A 66 28.01 -5.92 -4.35
CA ILE A 66 28.89 -5.05 -3.58
C ILE A 66 29.79 -5.96 -2.74
N THR A 67 31.09 -5.85 -2.95
CA THR A 67 32.08 -6.53 -2.14
C THR A 67 32.50 -5.60 -1.01
N PHE A 68 32.16 -5.96 0.21
CA PHE A 68 32.65 -5.30 1.41
C PHE A 68 33.95 -5.94 1.86
N LYS A 69 34.91 -5.13 2.24
CA LYS A 69 36.10 -5.57 2.96
C LYS A 69 35.92 -5.29 4.44
N ILE A 70 35.98 -6.34 5.24
CA ILE A 70 35.98 -6.29 6.69
C ILE A 70 37.42 -6.54 7.14
N ALA A 71 38.03 -5.61 7.85
CA ALA A 71 39.42 -5.69 8.23
C ALA A 71 39.64 -5.31 9.70
N THR A 72 40.48 -6.08 10.40
CA THR A 72 41.11 -5.67 11.66
C THR A 72 42.50 -5.11 11.36
N SER A 73 43.29 -4.81 12.39
CA SER A 73 44.70 -4.43 12.22
C SER A 73 45.59 -5.53 11.61
N SER A 74 45.16 -6.80 11.64
CA SER A 74 46.01 -7.94 11.26
C SER A 74 45.40 -8.83 10.17
N GLU A 75 44.09 -8.78 9.96
CA GLU A 75 43.38 -9.69 9.07
C GLU A 75 42.34 -8.94 8.24
N SER A 76 42.00 -9.48 7.06
CA SER A 76 40.86 -8.98 6.29
C SER A 76 40.13 -10.09 5.57
N LYS A 77 38.83 -9.88 5.38
CA LYS A 77 37.94 -10.78 4.65
C LYS A 77 36.99 -9.99 3.78
N ASN A 78 36.75 -10.50 2.58
CA ASN A 78 35.75 -9.96 1.67
C ASN A 78 34.42 -10.68 1.83
N VAL A 79 33.33 -9.92 1.86
CA VAL A 79 31.95 -10.40 1.92
C VAL A 79 31.17 -9.77 0.77
N ASN A 80 30.47 -10.61 0.01
CA ASN A 80 29.66 -10.16 -1.12
C ASN A 80 28.20 -10.00 -0.69
N VAL A 81 27.62 -8.85 -0.98
CA VAL A 81 26.20 -8.56 -0.80
C VAL A 81 25.59 -8.27 -2.17
N ILE A 82 24.45 -8.90 -2.46
CA ILE A 82 23.68 -8.58 -3.67
C ILE A 82 22.63 -7.56 -3.30
N VAL A 83 22.70 -6.39 -3.94
CA VAL A 83 21.68 -5.34 -3.83
C VAL A 83 20.93 -5.22 -5.15
N ASN A 84 19.67 -4.81 -5.09
CA ASN A 84 18.87 -4.56 -6.28
C ASN A 84 18.53 -3.07 -6.35
N LEU A 85 18.86 -2.44 -7.48
CA LEU A 85 18.30 -1.16 -7.84
C LEU A 85 16.96 -1.42 -8.55
N ILE A 86 15.92 -0.67 -8.17
CA ILE A 86 14.58 -0.81 -8.73
C ILE A 86 14.05 0.59 -9.02
N LYS A 87 13.60 0.83 -10.26
CA LYS A 87 12.74 1.98 -10.54
C LYS A 87 11.36 1.66 -10.01
N ALA A 88 10.95 2.35 -8.95
CA ALA A 88 9.66 2.09 -8.34
C ALA A 88 8.52 2.53 -9.28
N LYS A 89 7.48 1.70 -9.43
CA LYS A 89 6.19 2.16 -9.95
C LYS A 89 5.54 3.03 -8.88
N LEU A 90 5.34 4.31 -9.19
CA LEU A 90 4.65 5.21 -8.30
C LEU A 90 3.13 4.99 -8.39
N VAL A 91 2.51 4.72 -7.24
CA VAL A 91 1.06 4.60 -7.08
C VAL A 91 0.51 5.98 -6.73
N THR A 92 -0.34 6.51 -7.61
CA THR A 92 -0.91 7.85 -7.49
C THR A 92 -2.35 7.79 -6.97
N LYS A 93 -2.94 8.95 -6.71
CA LYS A 93 -4.37 9.03 -6.39
C LYS A 93 -5.26 8.40 -7.47
N THR A 94 -4.87 8.47 -8.74
CA THR A 94 -5.65 7.88 -9.85
C THR A 94 -5.73 6.37 -9.72
N GLU A 95 -4.63 5.69 -9.37
CA GLU A 95 -4.67 4.26 -9.08
C GLU A 95 -5.56 3.94 -7.87
N ILE A 96 -5.55 4.78 -6.81
CA ILE A 96 -6.43 4.59 -5.64
C ILE A 96 -7.91 4.81 -5.98
N GLU A 97 -8.22 5.81 -6.82
CA GLU A 97 -9.58 5.99 -7.34
C GLU A 97 -10.03 4.80 -8.17
N ASN A 98 -9.17 4.25 -9.03
CA ASN A 98 -9.50 3.10 -9.85
C ASN A 98 -9.80 1.86 -9.00
N ILE A 99 -9.07 1.66 -7.89
CA ILE A 99 -9.40 0.63 -6.90
C ILE A 99 -10.83 0.84 -6.39
N MET A 100 -11.15 2.04 -5.90
CA MET A 100 -12.49 2.32 -5.36
C MET A 100 -13.61 2.26 -6.42
N LYS A 101 -13.36 2.70 -7.65
CA LYS A 101 -14.33 2.62 -8.75
C LYS A 101 -14.62 1.19 -9.20
N THR A 102 -13.78 0.23 -8.81
CA THR A 102 -13.90 -1.17 -9.22
C THR A 102 -14.20 -2.14 -8.07
N VAL A 103 -14.29 -1.66 -6.81
CA VAL A 103 -14.71 -2.51 -5.69
C VAL A 103 -16.08 -3.13 -5.97
N LYS A 104 -16.27 -4.37 -5.56
CA LYS A 104 -17.52 -5.09 -5.77
C LYS A 104 -17.70 -6.11 -4.67
N ARG A 105 -18.62 -5.86 -3.73
CA ARG A 105 -18.84 -6.77 -2.60
C ARG A 105 -20.28 -6.74 -2.12
N LYS A 106 -20.73 -7.88 -1.61
CA LYS A 106 -21.95 -8.00 -0.82
C LYS A 106 -21.59 -8.58 0.54
N SER A 107 -22.18 -8.04 1.60
CA SER A 107 -21.85 -8.42 2.99
C SER A 107 -22.26 -9.85 3.34
N SER A 108 -23.15 -10.46 2.55
CA SER A 108 -23.56 -11.85 2.67
C SER A 108 -23.82 -12.46 1.29
N VAL A 109 -23.45 -13.73 1.11
CA VAL A 109 -23.73 -14.50 -0.11
C VAL A 109 -25.23 -14.66 -0.37
N LEU A 110 -26.06 -14.58 0.68
CA LEU A 110 -27.52 -14.73 0.63
C LEU A 110 -28.25 -13.52 0.03
N ILE A 111 -27.57 -12.37 -0.14
CA ILE A 111 -28.13 -11.22 -0.83
C ILE A 111 -28.28 -11.56 -2.32
N SER A 112 -29.50 -11.45 -2.86
CA SER A 112 -29.82 -11.77 -4.26
C SER A 112 -29.11 -10.84 -5.25
N ASP A 113 -29.01 -9.56 -4.88
CA ASP A 113 -28.44 -8.53 -5.74
C ASP A 113 -26.96 -8.80 -6.01
N THR A 114 -26.59 -8.75 -7.28
CA THR A 114 -25.19 -8.85 -7.70
C THR A 114 -24.64 -7.44 -7.84
N PRO A 115 -23.67 -7.01 -7.00
CA PRO A 115 -23.09 -5.68 -7.11
C PRO A 115 -22.40 -5.49 -8.46
N SER A 116 -22.48 -4.29 -9.04
CA SER A 116 -21.68 -3.88 -10.19
C SER A 116 -20.30 -3.37 -9.76
N ALA A 117 -19.43 -3.01 -10.71
CA ALA A 117 -18.16 -2.35 -10.38
C ALA A 117 -18.44 -1.02 -9.65
N GLY A 118 -17.73 -0.81 -8.55
CA GLY A 118 -17.91 0.31 -7.64
C GLY A 118 -19.05 0.14 -6.64
N GLU A 119 -19.79 -0.97 -6.65
CA GLU A 119 -20.93 -1.17 -5.74
C GLU A 119 -20.60 -2.07 -4.54
N ILE A 120 -21.03 -1.61 -3.36
CA ILE A 120 -20.97 -2.37 -2.12
C ILE A 120 -22.38 -2.46 -1.55
N ILE A 121 -22.84 -3.68 -1.26
CA ILE A 121 -24.17 -3.93 -0.70
C ILE A 121 -24.01 -4.50 0.71
N ILE A 122 -24.59 -3.81 1.69
CA ILE A 122 -24.53 -4.22 3.10
C ILE A 122 -25.95 -4.52 3.57
N ALA A 123 -26.17 -5.75 4.00
CA ALA A 123 -27.42 -6.14 4.63
C ALA A 123 -27.45 -5.85 6.14
N ASP A 124 -28.67 -5.73 6.67
CA ASP A 124 -28.95 -5.78 8.09
C ASP A 124 -28.64 -7.17 8.68
N SER A 125 -28.74 -7.30 10.00
CA SER A 125 -28.44 -8.55 10.72
C SER A 125 -29.37 -9.72 10.33
N ALA A 126 -30.61 -9.43 9.94
CA ALA A 126 -31.57 -10.43 9.48
C ALA A 126 -31.40 -10.79 7.99
N ILE A 127 -30.53 -10.07 7.26
CA ILE A 127 -30.31 -10.23 5.81
C ILE A 127 -31.62 -10.09 5.02
N LYS A 128 -32.47 -9.15 5.44
CA LYS A 128 -33.76 -8.84 4.78
C LYS A 128 -33.71 -7.51 4.05
N ASP A 129 -33.04 -6.55 4.66
CA ASP A 129 -32.95 -5.20 4.14
C ASP A 129 -31.50 -4.90 3.80
N THR A 130 -31.27 -4.13 2.73
CA THR A 130 -29.93 -3.84 2.24
C THR A 130 -29.75 -2.35 1.99
N VAL A 131 -28.50 -1.91 2.09
CA VAL A 131 -28.07 -0.59 1.68
C VAL A 131 -26.98 -0.74 0.64
N LYS A 132 -27.18 -0.13 -0.52
CA LYS A 132 -26.21 -0.14 -1.61
C LYS A 132 -25.50 1.19 -1.72
N PHE A 133 -24.18 1.15 -1.69
CA PHE A 133 -23.30 2.30 -1.89
C PHE A 133 -22.62 2.18 -3.25
N SER A 134 -22.42 3.31 -3.93
CA SER A 134 -21.70 3.36 -5.22
C SER A 134 -20.50 4.30 -5.15
N PHE A 135 -19.36 3.79 -5.61
CA PHE A 135 -18.09 4.48 -5.78
C PHE A 135 -17.70 4.62 -7.26
N ALA A 136 -18.58 4.26 -8.20
CA ALA A 136 -18.28 4.24 -9.63
C ALA A 136 -17.82 5.62 -10.19
N SER A 137 -18.25 6.71 -9.55
CA SER A 137 -17.86 8.09 -9.87
C SER A 137 -17.03 8.76 -8.76
N ALA A 138 -16.53 8.00 -7.78
CA ALA A 138 -15.86 8.56 -6.63
C ALA A 138 -14.48 9.15 -7.00
N ASN A 139 -14.18 10.34 -6.49
CA ASN A 139 -12.87 10.97 -6.65
C ASN A 139 -12.14 11.02 -5.30
N PHE A 140 -10.82 10.92 -5.34
CA PHE A 140 -10.00 10.92 -4.14
C PHE A 140 -9.87 12.36 -3.59
N SER A 141 -10.22 12.51 -2.32
CA SER A 141 -9.96 13.73 -1.55
C SER A 141 -8.68 13.59 -0.75
N SER A 142 -7.82 14.61 -0.77
CA SER A 142 -6.66 14.70 0.12
C SER A 142 -7.06 15.02 1.57
N SER A 143 -8.29 15.47 1.80
CA SER A 143 -8.87 15.71 3.12
C SER A 143 -9.54 14.44 3.67
N SER A 144 -9.83 14.42 4.97
CA SER A 144 -10.66 13.37 5.57
C SER A 144 -12.14 13.80 5.57
N PRO A 145 -13.07 12.98 5.04
CA PRO A 145 -12.86 11.65 4.47
C PRO A 145 -12.25 11.67 3.05
N ASN A 146 -11.45 10.64 2.71
CA ASN A 146 -10.84 10.51 1.39
C ASN A 146 -11.86 10.10 0.31
N PHE A 147 -12.86 9.30 0.69
CA PHE A 147 -14.01 8.94 -0.15
C PHE A 147 -15.31 9.10 0.62
N SER A 148 -16.40 9.38 -0.09
CA SER A 148 -17.74 9.43 0.49
C SER A 148 -18.76 8.82 -0.45
N ALA A 149 -19.76 8.12 0.10
CA ALA A 149 -20.88 7.59 -0.66
C ALA A 149 -22.17 7.64 0.17
N THR A 150 -23.28 8.00 -0.46
CA THR A 150 -24.62 7.90 0.12
C THR A 150 -25.26 6.59 -0.34
N GLY A 151 -25.82 5.85 0.61
CA GLY A 151 -26.44 4.56 0.37
C GLY A 151 -27.92 4.69 0.02
N THR A 152 -28.39 3.82 -0.87
CA THR A 152 -29.82 3.64 -1.16
C THR A 152 -30.32 2.41 -0.45
N THR A 153 -31.33 2.56 0.42
CA THR A 153 -31.90 1.44 1.18
C THR A 153 -33.03 0.76 0.43
N THR A 154 -32.88 -0.56 0.25
CA THR A 154 -33.96 -1.46 -0.13
C THR A 154 -34.46 -2.15 1.13
N THR A 155 -35.69 -1.86 1.54
CA THR A 155 -36.26 -2.42 2.77
C THR A 155 -37.72 -2.84 2.55
N SER A 156 -38.08 -3.94 3.18
CA SER A 156 -39.48 -4.39 3.34
C SER A 156 -40.08 -3.96 4.69
N SER A 157 -39.25 -3.38 5.57
CA SER A 157 -39.58 -2.89 6.90
C SER A 157 -39.68 -1.36 6.93
N SER A 158 -39.98 -0.79 8.11
CA SER A 158 -39.97 0.65 8.32
C SER A 158 -38.56 1.24 8.37
N SER A 159 -37.55 0.45 8.77
CA SER A 159 -36.15 0.87 8.77
C SER A 159 -35.17 -0.31 8.88
N ALA A 160 -34.10 -0.28 8.11
CA ALA A 160 -32.96 -1.19 8.22
C ALA A 160 -31.98 -0.75 9.32
N THR A 161 -31.31 -1.71 9.96
CA THR A 161 -30.25 -1.44 10.93
C THR A 161 -28.94 -2.10 10.48
N ILE A 162 -27.93 -1.28 10.22
CA ILE A 162 -26.66 -1.71 9.64
C ILE A 162 -25.58 -1.66 10.72
N ALA A 163 -25.01 -2.82 11.05
CA ALA A 163 -23.91 -2.93 12.00
C ALA A 163 -22.63 -2.31 11.41
N THR A 164 -21.96 -1.43 12.17
CA THR A 164 -20.70 -0.83 11.70
C THR A 164 -19.59 -1.85 11.52
N SER A 165 -19.55 -2.89 12.34
CA SER A 165 -18.60 -4.00 12.20
C SER A 165 -18.77 -4.71 10.86
N LYS A 166 -20.02 -4.96 10.45
CA LYS A 166 -20.32 -5.62 9.18
C LYS A 166 -19.95 -4.75 7.99
N ALA A 167 -20.19 -3.44 8.09
CA ALA A 167 -19.78 -2.47 7.08
C ALA A 167 -18.25 -2.40 6.93
N ALA A 168 -17.52 -2.38 8.05
CA ALA A 168 -16.06 -2.38 8.06
C ALA A 168 -15.49 -3.64 7.40
N GLU A 169 -15.94 -4.83 7.83
CA GLU A 169 -15.55 -6.12 7.22
C GLU A 169 -15.84 -6.12 5.70
N THR A 170 -17.02 -5.67 5.30
CA THR A 170 -17.40 -5.65 3.87
C THR A 170 -16.53 -4.70 3.06
N LEU A 171 -16.14 -3.53 3.61
CA LEU A 171 -15.23 -2.59 2.95
C LEU A 171 -13.81 -3.16 2.83
N GLU A 172 -13.30 -3.79 3.89
CA GLU A 172 -11.99 -4.44 3.90
C GLU A 172 -11.92 -5.53 2.84
N ASP A 173 -12.89 -6.43 2.83
CA ASP A 173 -13.00 -7.49 1.83
C ASP A 173 -13.13 -6.94 0.41
N ALA A 174 -13.94 -5.89 0.22
CA ALA A 174 -14.15 -5.28 -1.09
C ALA A 174 -12.85 -4.73 -1.70
N ILE A 175 -11.92 -4.25 -0.86
CA ILE A 175 -10.61 -3.75 -1.30
C ILE A 175 -9.60 -4.90 -1.42
N ASN A 176 -9.54 -5.82 -0.44
CA ASN A 176 -8.59 -6.94 -0.43
C ASN A 176 -8.82 -7.91 -1.62
N ASP A 177 -10.07 -8.14 -2.00
CA ASP A 177 -10.44 -9.01 -3.13
C ASP A 177 -10.40 -8.27 -4.49
N ASN A 178 -10.07 -6.97 -4.50
CA ASN A 178 -10.01 -6.18 -5.72
C ASN A 178 -8.70 -6.44 -6.50
N ALA A 179 -8.83 -6.80 -7.78
CA ALA A 179 -7.68 -7.07 -8.65
C ALA A 179 -6.80 -5.84 -8.90
N GLU A 180 -7.36 -4.63 -9.00
CA GLU A 180 -6.61 -3.38 -9.09
C GLU A 180 -5.79 -3.11 -7.83
N PHE A 181 -6.35 -3.42 -6.65
CA PHE A 181 -5.61 -3.31 -5.39
C PHE A 181 -4.42 -4.28 -5.39
N GLY A 182 -4.68 -5.53 -5.82
CA GLY A 182 -3.67 -6.57 -5.95
C GLY A 182 -2.57 -6.29 -6.96
N LYS A 183 -2.66 -5.28 -7.84
CA LYS A 183 -1.53 -4.86 -8.68
C LYS A 183 -0.41 -4.23 -7.86
N TYR A 184 -0.77 -3.49 -6.81
CA TYR A 184 0.16 -2.61 -6.09
C TYR A 184 0.42 -3.06 -4.64
N PHE A 185 -0.59 -3.66 -4.00
CA PHE A 185 -0.54 -4.08 -2.60
C PHE A 185 -0.60 -5.61 -2.48
N SER A 186 -0.16 -6.13 -1.33
CA SER A 186 -0.35 -7.54 -0.99
C SER A 186 -1.81 -7.78 -0.59
N ASN A 187 -2.43 -8.83 -1.13
CA ASN A 187 -3.79 -9.22 -0.71
C ASN A 187 -3.78 -10.04 0.60
N PHE A 188 -2.62 -10.60 1.00
CA PHE A 188 -2.49 -11.26 2.29
C PHE A 188 -2.46 -10.21 3.40
N LEU A 189 -3.55 -10.11 4.18
CA LEU A 189 -3.77 -9.08 5.21
C LEU A 189 -3.60 -7.65 4.66
N GLY A 190 -4.08 -7.40 3.43
CA GLY A 190 -3.78 -6.18 2.68
C GLY A 190 -4.29 -4.91 3.33
N VAL A 191 -5.52 -4.95 3.83
CA VAL A 191 -6.23 -3.84 4.48
C VAL A 191 -6.83 -4.33 5.79
N GLU A 192 -6.74 -3.49 6.84
CA GLU A 192 -7.43 -3.70 8.11
C GLU A 192 -8.07 -2.40 8.61
N SER A 193 -9.14 -2.52 9.40
CA SER A 193 -9.62 -1.41 10.22
C SER A 193 -8.56 -0.98 11.22
N SER A 194 -8.22 0.31 11.17
CA SER A 194 -7.19 0.91 12.03
C SER A 194 -7.77 1.74 13.18
N ALA A 195 -9.09 1.95 13.19
CA ALA A 195 -9.81 2.66 14.24
C ALA A 195 -11.27 2.20 14.29
N THR A 196 -11.91 2.35 15.45
CA THR A 196 -13.34 2.18 15.60
C THR A 196 -14.10 3.16 14.68
N PRO A 197 -15.10 2.70 13.91
CA PRO A 197 -15.90 3.57 13.06
C PRO A 197 -16.56 4.70 13.87
N LYS A 198 -16.59 5.91 13.30
CA LYS A 198 -17.17 7.09 13.95
C LYS A 198 -18.54 7.41 13.36
N ILE A 199 -19.59 7.25 14.15
CA ILE A 199 -20.97 7.58 13.77
C ILE A 199 -21.29 9.04 14.13
N SER A 200 -21.94 9.75 13.20
CA SER A 200 -22.56 11.04 13.42
C SER A 200 -23.90 11.10 12.67
N GLY A 201 -24.99 10.80 13.39
CA GLY A 201 -26.32 10.67 12.77
C GLY A 201 -26.36 9.58 11.72
N LYS A 202 -26.57 9.96 10.46
CA LYS A 202 -26.60 9.03 9.31
C LYS A 202 -25.22 8.77 8.70
N ASP A 203 -24.21 9.53 9.10
CA ASP A 203 -22.83 9.34 8.61
C ASP A 203 -22.08 8.35 9.50
N CYS A 204 -21.31 7.45 8.89
CA CYS A 204 -20.32 6.63 9.57
C CYS A 204 -18.99 6.68 8.81
N THR A 205 -17.91 7.01 9.51
CA THR A 205 -16.56 7.11 8.91
C THR A 205 -15.70 5.94 9.35
N PHE A 206 -15.15 5.23 8.37
CA PHE A 206 -14.25 4.09 8.50
C PHE A 206 -12.82 4.51 8.19
N THR A 207 -11.83 3.93 8.88
CA THR A 207 -10.40 4.19 8.62
C THR A 207 -9.67 2.87 8.38
N LEU A 208 -9.26 2.64 7.14
CA LEU A 208 -8.70 1.38 6.64
C LEU A 208 -7.22 1.54 6.31
N LYS A 209 -6.33 0.86 7.04
CA LYS A 209 -4.89 0.97 6.84
C LYS A 209 -4.38 -0.09 5.88
N PHE A 210 -3.59 0.33 4.88
CA PHE A 210 -3.01 -0.56 3.89
C PHE A 210 -1.67 -1.07 4.44
N LYS A 211 -1.51 -2.38 4.62
CA LYS A 211 -0.36 -2.93 5.35
C LYS A 211 0.91 -3.00 4.53
N THR A 212 0.82 -3.58 3.34
CA THR A 212 2.00 -4.03 2.60
C THR A 212 1.91 -3.64 1.14
N LEU A 213 2.79 -2.72 0.74
CA LEU A 213 3.03 -2.39 -0.65
C LEU A 213 3.93 -3.45 -1.28
N LYS A 214 3.64 -3.87 -2.51
CA LYS A 214 4.48 -4.86 -3.21
C LYS A 214 5.86 -4.29 -3.49
N SER A 215 6.88 -5.14 -3.42
CA SER A 215 8.26 -4.79 -3.79
C SER A 215 8.30 -4.07 -5.15
N GLY A 216 9.06 -2.99 -5.22
CA GLY A 216 9.19 -2.20 -6.44
C GLY A 216 8.05 -1.20 -6.69
N HIS A 217 7.13 -1.02 -5.74
CA HIS A 217 6.16 0.06 -5.77
C HIS A 217 6.48 1.10 -4.69
N ALA A 218 6.03 2.34 -4.90
CA ALA A 218 6.08 3.41 -3.91
C ALA A 218 4.77 4.21 -3.96
N LEU A 219 4.37 4.83 -2.85
CA LEU A 219 3.23 5.74 -2.83
C LEU A 219 3.68 7.16 -3.18
N SER A 220 2.91 7.84 -4.02
CA SER A 220 3.05 9.29 -4.20
C SER A 220 2.73 10.03 -2.89
N SER A 221 3.21 11.26 -2.76
CA SER A 221 2.98 12.08 -1.57
C SER A 221 1.49 12.31 -1.27
N GLU A 222 0.65 12.36 -2.29
CA GLU A 222 -0.80 12.55 -2.17
C GLU A 222 -1.52 11.39 -1.44
N VAL A 223 -0.92 10.20 -1.46
CA VAL A 223 -1.50 8.96 -0.90
C VAL A 223 -0.53 8.23 0.03
N ALA A 224 0.57 8.86 0.42
CA ALA A 224 1.58 8.24 1.27
C ALA A 224 1.04 7.88 2.67
N HIS A 225 -0.03 8.56 3.12
CA HIS A 225 -0.67 8.31 4.40
C HIS A 225 -1.44 6.98 4.46
N LEU A 226 -1.73 6.33 3.33
CA LEU A 226 -2.52 5.10 3.29
C LEU A 226 -1.88 3.95 4.08
N THR A 227 -0.55 3.91 4.16
CA THR A 227 0.20 2.90 4.93
C THR A 227 0.54 3.34 6.35
N THR A 228 0.24 4.59 6.72
CA THR A 228 0.51 5.13 8.07
C THR A 228 -0.78 5.36 8.84
N THR A 229 -1.61 6.30 8.40
CA THR A 229 -2.88 6.70 9.03
C THR A 229 -4.11 6.08 8.37
N GLY A 230 -3.97 5.52 7.17
CA GLY A 230 -5.02 4.79 6.47
C GLY A 230 -5.93 5.65 5.57
N LEU A 231 -6.74 4.95 4.77
CA LEU A 231 -7.79 5.47 3.93
C LEU A 231 -9.06 5.74 4.75
N THR A 232 -9.61 6.94 4.63
CA THR A 232 -10.88 7.28 5.29
C THR A 232 -12.05 7.24 4.32
N ILE A 233 -13.08 6.46 4.65
CA ILE A 233 -14.30 6.31 3.83
C ILE A 233 -15.50 6.69 4.68
N LYS A 234 -16.31 7.64 4.22
CA LYS A 234 -17.58 7.99 4.86
C LYS A 234 -18.75 7.38 4.10
N LEU A 235 -19.56 6.60 4.80
CA LEU A 235 -20.82 6.08 4.30
C LEU A 235 -21.97 6.82 4.96
N THR A 236 -22.88 7.38 4.17
CA THR A 236 -24.07 8.07 4.64
C THR A 236 -25.30 7.21 4.35
N LEU A 237 -26.06 6.84 5.37
CA LEU A 237 -27.34 6.15 5.21
C LEU A 237 -28.45 7.13 4.83
N ASP A 238 -29.44 6.65 4.08
CA ASP A 238 -30.66 7.43 3.85
C ASP A 238 -31.59 7.42 5.09
N SER A 239 -32.77 8.02 4.96
CA SER A 239 -33.73 8.10 6.07
C SER A 239 -34.22 6.74 6.57
N LYS A 240 -34.18 5.70 5.73
CA LYS A 240 -34.73 4.36 5.98
C LYS A 240 -33.72 3.39 6.59
N ALA A 241 -32.48 3.82 6.89
CA ALA A 241 -31.51 2.98 7.57
C ALA A 241 -30.80 3.70 8.71
N ASN A 242 -30.40 2.97 9.75
CA ASN A 242 -29.63 3.50 10.88
C ASN A 242 -28.38 2.66 11.13
N TRP A 243 -27.33 3.29 11.64
CA TRP A 243 -26.13 2.61 12.12
C TRP A 243 -26.36 1.99 13.49
N GLN A 244 -25.70 0.86 13.76
CA GLN A 244 -25.63 0.21 15.07
C GLN A 244 -24.21 -0.27 15.37
#